data_AF-A0A2T3ECU0-F1
#
_entry.id   AF-A0A2T3ECU0-F1
#
_cell.length_a   1.000
_cell.length_b   1.000
_cell.length_c   1.000
_cell.angle_alpha   90.00
_cell.angle_beta   90.00
_cell.angle_gamma   90.00
#
_symmetry.space_group_name_H-M   'P 1'
#
loop_
_entity.id
_entity.type
_entity.pdbx_description
1 polymer ?
#
loop_
_entity_poly.entity_id
_entity_poly.type
_entity_poly.pdbx_seq_one_letter_code
_entity_poly.pdbx_strand_id
1 'polypeptide(L)'
;MNIKSLLLGSAAALAVVSGAHAADAIVAAEPEPLEYVRICDAYGAGYFFIPGTETCLKVGGYVRTEGKWYDAYNPNTHFGTLWHTRAHLSVDTATDTEYGPLKTNTVIRFDWQDGGATTTKLLFANISLGGFLIGKADSQYNSYIGYAGNVINDDVVNDGPYELNQLTYNYDAGNGFTAVISVEDSNSGAGATGANGEDSHNHYAPDVVAGAGYKAGNFGFKIVGGYDSIVEEGAIKARVDADFGVFKAFLMGGWNTDGDKLNKYANANGAGAAKGIGWGDWAVWGGFTVPINEKLQANAQVAYTDSKIFAATANVKWNPVKNLQITPEVSYTNWDSINQDQWAGVLRFQRSF
;
A
#
# COMPACT_ATOMS: atom_id res chain seq x y z
N MET A 1 -45.19 -73.94 -48.77
CA MET A 1 -43.75 -73.81 -48.43
C MET A 1 -43.70 -73.22 -47.02
N ASN A 2 -43.46 -73.98 -45.93
CA ASN A 2 -42.18 -74.57 -45.46
C ASN A 2 -41.09 -73.50 -45.40
N ILE A 3 -40.44 -73.14 -44.29
CA ILE A 3 -39.81 -73.92 -43.18
C ILE A 3 -39.49 -72.91 -42.02
N LYS A 4 -39.75 -73.19 -40.72
CA LYS A 4 -38.84 -73.70 -39.65
C LYS A 4 -37.49 -72.92 -39.54
N SER A 5 -36.82 -72.63 -38.42
CA SER A 5 -36.94 -72.80 -36.95
C SER A 5 -35.56 -72.36 -36.35
N LEU A 6 -35.42 -72.33 -35.00
CA LEU A 6 -34.16 -72.44 -34.18
C LEU A 6 -33.32 -71.15 -33.97
N LEU A 7 -32.76 -70.77 -32.80
CA LEU A 7 -32.46 -71.43 -31.51
C LEU A 7 -32.14 -70.42 -30.37
N LEU A 8 -32.60 -70.77 -29.16
CA LEU A 8 -31.97 -70.80 -27.82
C LEU A 8 -31.02 -69.69 -27.29
N GLY A 9 -31.32 -69.29 -26.05
CA GLY A 9 -30.37 -68.78 -25.06
C GLY A 9 -31.00 -68.60 -23.67
N SER A 10 -31.17 -69.70 -22.91
CA SER A 10 -31.65 -69.75 -21.52
C SER A 10 -30.52 -69.53 -20.49
N ALA A 11 -30.82 -68.83 -19.39
CA ALA A 11 -30.34 -69.09 -18.00
C ALA A 11 -31.11 -68.15 -17.03
N ALA A 12 -32.20 -68.58 -16.39
CA ALA A 12 -32.27 -69.27 -15.10
C ALA A 12 -31.75 -68.44 -13.90
N ALA A 13 -32.64 -68.03 -12.98
CA ALA A 13 -32.58 -68.41 -11.55
C ALA A 13 -33.64 -67.67 -10.69
N LEU A 14 -34.64 -68.45 -10.25
CA LEU A 14 -35.16 -68.58 -8.87
C LEU A 14 -35.51 -67.32 -8.06
N ALA A 15 -36.82 -67.19 -7.80
CA ALA A 15 -37.37 -66.46 -6.67
C ALA A 15 -37.09 -67.19 -5.34
N VAL A 16 -36.62 -66.46 -4.32
CA VAL A 16 -36.75 -66.86 -2.90
C VAL A 16 -37.01 -65.63 -2.03
N VAL A 17 -38.24 -65.58 -1.52
CA VAL A 17 -38.71 -65.29 -0.15
C VAL A 17 -38.00 -64.22 0.70
N SER A 18 -38.85 -63.33 1.21
CA SER A 18 -38.67 -62.42 2.34
C SER A 18 -37.93 -63.00 3.55
N GLY A 19 -36.84 -62.35 3.95
CA GLY A 19 -36.23 -62.45 5.28
C GLY A 19 -36.06 -61.04 5.84
N ALA A 20 -36.84 -60.71 6.88
CA ALA A 20 -36.63 -59.51 7.67
C ALA A 20 -35.25 -59.60 8.34
N HIS A 21 -34.39 -58.61 8.08
CA HIS A 21 -33.24 -58.32 8.93
C HIS A 21 -33.40 -56.91 9.49
N ALA A 22 -33.21 -56.85 10.80
CA ALA A 22 -33.44 -55.72 11.67
C ALA A 22 -32.51 -54.53 11.35
N ALA A 23 -32.99 -53.37 11.80
CA ALA A 23 -32.32 -52.08 11.85
C ALA A 23 -30.86 -52.18 12.34
N ASP A 24 -29.94 -51.66 11.53
CA ASP A 24 -29.38 -50.34 11.76
C ASP A 24 -28.74 -49.90 10.45
N ALA A 25 -29.50 -49.16 9.65
CA ALA A 25 -28.88 -48.28 8.69
C ALA A 25 -28.17 -47.21 9.51
N ILE A 26 -26.88 -47.41 9.77
CA ILE A 26 -25.99 -46.26 9.95
C ILE A 26 -26.09 -45.52 8.63
N VAL A 27 -27.05 -44.60 8.56
CA VAL A 27 -26.99 -43.45 7.68
C VAL A 27 -25.70 -42.78 8.10
N ALA A 28 -24.61 -43.14 7.42
CA ALA A 28 -23.51 -42.22 7.27
C ALA A 28 -24.19 -40.99 6.70
N ALA A 29 -24.40 -39.98 7.55
CA ALA A 29 -24.71 -38.65 7.08
C ALA A 29 -23.66 -38.40 6.01
N GLU A 30 -24.08 -38.41 4.75
CA GLU A 30 -23.25 -37.92 3.67
C GLU A 30 -22.81 -36.56 4.17
N PRO A 31 -21.50 -36.36 4.43
CA PRO A 31 -21.05 -35.12 5.03
C PRO A 31 -21.58 -34.04 4.12
N GLU A 32 -22.54 -33.25 4.62
CA GLU A 32 -23.03 -32.12 3.86
C GLU A 32 -21.79 -31.40 3.38
N PRO A 33 -21.68 -31.05 2.08
CA PRO A 33 -20.53 -30.30 1.61
C PRO A 33 -20.57 -29.01 2.42
N LEU A 34 -19.74 -28.96 3.47
CA LEU A 34 -19.70 -27.85 4.39
C LEU A 34 -19.16 -26.71 3.54
N GLU A 35 -20.07 -25.87 3.05
CA GLU A 35 -19.76 -24.59 2.41
C GLU A 35 -19.20 -23.68 3.50
N TYR A 36 -17.99 -23.99 3.95
CA TYR A 36 -17.33 -23.27 5.02
C TYR A 36 -17.03 -21.83 4.62
N VAL A 37 -17.02 -21.53 3.33
CA VAL A 37 -16.67 -20.21 2.81
C VAL A 37 -17.81 -19.71 1.93
N ARG A 38 -18.73 -18.97 2.54
CA ARG A 38 -19.79 -18.27 1.82
C ARG A 38 -19.22 -16.96 1.27
N ILE A 39 -19.56 -16.64 0.02
CA ILE A 39 -19.15 -15.38 -0.60
C ILE A 39 -19.85 -14.22 0.12
N CYS A 40 -19.12 -13.13 0.38
CA CYS A 40 -19.68 -11.87 0.87
C CYS A 40 -19.45 -10.77 -0.17
N ASP A 41 -20.48 -10.45 -0.97
CA ASP A 41 -20.36 -9.45 -2.03
C ASP A 41 -20.57 -8.00 -1.53
N ALA A 42 -21.02 -7.81 -0.29
CA ALA A 42 -21.38 -6.50 0.27
C ALA A 42 -20.22 -5.49 0.28
N TYR A 43 -18.97 -5.97 0.43
CA TYR A 43 -17.77 -5.13 0.51
C TYR A 43 -16.84 -5.27 -0.70
N GLY A 44 -17.34 -5.91 -1.76
CA GLY A 44 -16.64 -6.09 -3.03
C GLY A 44 -16.00 -7.46 -3.22
N ALA A 45 -15.37 -7.65 -4.39
CA ALA A 45 -14.81 -8.93 -4.78
C ALA A 45 -13.68 -9.41 -3.83
N GLY A 46 -13.71 -10.72 -3.56
CA GLY A 46 -12.69 -11.41 -2.74
C GLY A 46 -13.02 -11.50 -1.26
N TYR A 47 -14.16 -10.96 -0.81
CA TYR A 47 -14.66 -11.13 0.55
C TYR A 47 -15.45 -12.43 0.70
N PHE A 48 -15.27 -13.08 1.84
CA PHE A 48 -16.03 -14.25 2.27
C PHE A 48 -16.42 -14.13 3.74
N PHE A 49 -17.51 -14.74 4.15
CA PHE A 49 -17.93 -14.74 5.55
C PHE A 49 -16.98 -15.58 6.41
N ILE A 50 -16.62 -15.05 7.58
CA ILE A 50 -15.99 -15.85 8.63
C ILE A 50 -17.07 -16.83 9.16
N PRO A 51 -16.79 -18.15 9.20
CA PRO A 51 -17.75 -19.15 9.65
C PRO A 51 -18.37 -18.80 11.02
N GLY A 52 -19.69 -18.87 11.11
CA GLY A 52 -20.43 -18.56 12.35
C GLY A 52 -20.63 -17.08 12.65
N THR A 53 -20.31 -16.17 11.71
CA THR A 53 -20.47 -14.72 11.88
C THR A 53 -21.11 -14.05 10.65
N GLU A 54 -21.48 -12.77 10.81
CA GLU A 54 -21.85 -11.87 9.70
C GLU A 54 -20.66 -11.03 9.21
N THR A 55 -19.47 -11.24 9.77
CA THR A 55 -18.25 -10.53 9.40
C THR A 55 -17.67 -11.10 8.12
N CYS A 56 -17.41 -10.22 7.16
CA CYS A 56 -16.72 -10.54 5.92
C CYS A 56 -15.22 -10.37 6.11
N LEU A 57 -14.45 -11.26 5.50
CA LEU A 57 -12.99 -11.33 5.51
C LEU A 57 -12.48 -11.37 4.08
N LYS A 58 -11.43 -10.61 3.80
CA LYS A 58 -10.67 -10.69 2.56
C LYS A 58 -9.20 -10.91 2.89
N VAL A 59 -8.61 -11.90 2.23
CA VAL A 59 -7.16 -12.15 2.25
C VAL A 59 -6.61 -11.78 0.89
N GLY A 60 -5.52 -11.03 0.89
CA GLY A 60 -4.82 -10.68 -0.34
C GLY A 60 -3.37 -10.36 -0.09
N GLY A 61 -2.68 -9.93 -1.12
CA GLY A 61 -1.33 -9.43 -0.98
C GLY A 61 -0.52 -9.53 -2.24
N TYR A 62 0.80 -9.59 -2.08
CA TYR A 62 1.70 -9.82 -3.20
C TYR A 62 3.02 -10.43 -2.75
N VAL A 63 3.67 -11.12 -3.68
CA VAL A 63 5.09 -11.46 -3.61
C VAL A 63 5.82 -10.59 -4.61
N ARG A 64 6.90 -9.95 -4.15
CA ARG A 64 7.73 -9.07 -4.95
C ARG A 64 9.18 -9.47 -4.83
N THR A 65 9.91 -9.44 -5.93
CA THR A 65 11.36 -9.61 -5.94
C THR A 65 11.96 -8.60 -6.88
N GLU A 66 13.08 -8.01 -6.49
CA GLU A 66 13.71 -6.94 -7.25
C GLU A 66 15.23 -7.01 -7.14
N GLY A 67 15.89 -6.78 -8.28
CA GLY A 67 17.31 -6.51 -8.35
C GLY A 67 17.52 -5.01 -8.42
N LYS A 68 18.40 -4.50 -7.55
CA LYS A 68 18.81 -3.10 -7.53
C LYS A 68 20.28 -2.97 -7.93
N TRP A 69 20.58 -1.93 -8.69
CA TRP A 69 21.93 -1.50 -9.03
C TRP A 69 22.13 -0.08 -8.50
N TYR A 70 23.12 0.10 -7.63
CA TYR A 70 23.30 1.31 -6.83
C TYR A 70 22.04 1.76 -6.06
N ASP A 71 22.15 2.83 -5.27
CA ASP A 71 21.09 3.31 -4.39
C ASP A 71 20.72 4.76 -4.67
N ALA A 72 19.49 5.03 -5.15
CA ALA A 72 19.04 6.39 -5.44
C ALA A 72 19.05 7.33 -4.23
N TYR A 73 19.16 6.78 -3.01
CA TYR A 73 19.11 7.48 -1.74
C TYR A 73 20.49 7.70 -1.11
N ASN A 74 21.55 7.08 -1.64
CA ASN A 74 22.86 7.07 -0.99
C ASN A 74 23.99 7.34 -2.00
N PRO A 75 24.63 8.52 -1.93
CA PRO A 75 25.71 8.87 -2.85
C PRO A 75 26.91 7.93 -2.71
N ASN A 76 27.60 7.66 -3.82
CA ASN A 76 28.79 6.79 -3.88
C ASN A 76 28.55 5.37 -3.38
N THR A 77 27.31 4.89 -3.39
CA THR A 77 27.07 3.47 -3.09
C THR A 77 27.42 2.63 -4.28
N HIS A 78 28.14 1.54 -4.04
CA HIS A 78 28.54 0.60 -5.07
C HIS A 78 28.21 -0.83 -4.67
N PHE A 79 27.04 -1.31 -5.11
CA PHE A 79 26.72 -2.73 -5.12
C PHE A 79 26.39 -3.17 -6.55
N GLY A 80 26.98 -4.29 -6.97
CA GLY A 80 26.83 -4.83 -8.33
C GLY A 80 25.39 -5.25 -8.62
N THR A 81 24.82 -6.09 -7.75
CA THR A 81 23.39 -6.41 -7.72
C THR A 81 22.99 -6.63 -6.27
N LEU A 82 22.05 -5.84 -5.76
CA LEU A 82 21.44 -6.06 -4.45
C LEU A 82 20.05 -6.64 -4.64
N TRP A 83 19.83 -7.86 -4.16
CA TRP A 83 18.56 -8.55 -4.30
C TRP A 83 17.67 -8.31 -3.08
N HIS A 84 16.42 -7.94 -3.32
CA HIS A 84 15.42 -7.72 -2.27
C HIS A 84 14.13 -8.47 -2.61
N THR A 85 13.63 -9.25 -1.66
CA THR A 85 12.40 -10.03 -1.79
C THR A 85 11.45 -9.67 -0.65
N ARG A 86 10.19 -9.48 -1.01
CA ARG A 86 9.10 -9.09 -0.11
C ARG A 86 7.91 -10.01 -0.26
N ALA A 87 7.43 -10.52 0.87
CA ALA A 87 6.07 -11.03 0.99
C ALA A 87 5.22 -9.99 1.71
N HIS A 88 4.09 -9.61 1.11
CA HIS A 88 3.10 -8.70 1.67
C HIS A 88 1.80 -9.48 1.82
N LEU A 89 1.30 -9.58 3.06
CA LEU A 89 0.04 -10.23 3.38
C LEU A 89 -0.92 -9.19 3.96
N SER A 90 -2.12 -9.16 3.42
CA SER A 90 -3.20 -8.28 3.86
C SER A 90 -4.40 -9.10 4.30
N VAL A 91 -5.01 -8.66 5.40
CA VAL A 91 -6.21 -9.24 6.00
C VAL A 91 -7.15 -8.08 6.30
N ASP A 92 -8.24 -8.00 5.56
CA ASP A 92 -9.28 -6.98 5.73
C ASP A 92 -10.54 -7.64 6.27
N THR A 93 -11.21 -6.99 7.22
CA THR A 93 -12.54 -7.42 7.65
C THR A 93 -13.54 -6.28 7.59
N ALA A 94 -14.81 -6.63 7.41
CA ALA A 94 -15.91 -5.67 7.37
C ALA A 94 -17.20 -6.29 7.90
N THR A 95 -17.97 -5.53 8.66
CA THR A 95 -19.32 -5.89 9.11
C THR A 95 -20.19 -4.64 9.17
N ASP A 96 -21.48 -4.78 8.89
CA ASP A 96 -22.43 -3.66 8.95
C ASP A 96 -22.80 -3.37 10.39
N THR A 97 -22.96 -2.08 10.69
CA THR A 97 -23.43 -1.57 11.98
C THR A 97 -24.41 -0.43 11.74
N GLU A 98 -25.10 0.02 12.78
CA GLU A 98 -25.98 1.19 12.72
C GLU A 98 -25.25 2.51 12.38
N TYR A 99 -23.92 2.55 12.50
CA TYR A 99 -23.07 3.69 12.15
C TYR A 99 -22.38 3.54 10.78
N GLY A 100 -22.77 2.53 10.00
CA GLY A 100 -22.15 2.13 8.74
C GLY A 100 -21.15 0.98 8.90
N PRO A 101 -20.36 0.68 7.85
CA PRO A 101 -19.43 -0.44 7.88
C PRO A 101 -18.31 -0.25 8.90
N LEU A 102 -18.20 -1.17 9.86
CA LEU A 102 -17.03 -1.31 10.72
C LEU A 102 -16.00 -2.16 9.99
N LYS A 103 -14.81 -1.60 9.74
CA LYS A 103 -13.75 -2.27 8.99
C LYS A 103 -12.46 -2.38 9.78
N THR A 104 -11.69 -3.42 9.49
CA THR A 104 -10.29 -3.51 9.92
C THR A 104 -9.38 -3.75 8.73
N ASN A 105 -8.16 -3.22 8.80
CA ASN A 105 -7.12 -3.44 7.81
C ASN A 105 -5.83 -3.82 8.54
N THR A 106 -5.30 -5.00 8.22
CA THR A 106 -4.02 -5.50 8.73
C THR A 106 -3.09 -5.83 7.58
N VAL A 107 -1.87 -5.31 7.63
CA VAL A 107 -0.82 -5.61 6.66
C VAL A 107 0.45 -6.05 7.37
N ILE A 108 0.89 -7.27 7.07
CA ILE A 108 2.16 -7.83 7.56
C ILE A 108 3.10 -8.00 6.37
N ARG A 109 4.36 -7.62 6.56
CA ARG A 109 5.39 -7.68 5.54
C ARG A 109 6.62 -8.42 6.05
N PHE A 110 7.15 -9.28 5.19
CA PHE A 110 8.42 -9.95 5.39
C PHE A 110 9.38 -9.47 4.30
N ASP A 111 10.48 -8.87 4.71
CA ASP A 111 11.52 -8.35 3.83
C ASP A 111 12.80 -9.16 4.02
N TRP A 112 13.33 -9.71 2.94
CA TRP A 112 14.64 -10.34 2.90
C TRP A 112 15.52 -9.59 1.92
N GLN A 113 16.76 -9.29 2.31
CA GLN A 113 17.70 -8.54 1.49
C GLN A 113 19.08 -9.19 1.55
N ASP A 114 19.63 -9.50 0.38
CA ASP A 114 21.04 -9.80 0.13
C ASP A 114 21.76 -10.70 1.16
N GLY A 115 21.18 -11.87 1.45
CA GLY A 115 21.77 -12.84 2.39
C GLY A 115 21.49 -12.56 3.88
N GLY A 116 20.87 -11.43 4.19
CA GLY A 116 20.53 -11.02 5.55
C GLY A 116 19.39 -11.82 6.19
N ALA A 117 19.12 -11.55 7.47
CA ALA A 117 17.97 -12.10 8.16
C ALA A 117 16.66 -11.47 7.63
N THR A 118 15.60 -12.26 7.57
CA THR A 118 14.27 -11.76 7.22
C THR A 118 13.75 -10.82 8.30
N THR A 119 13.39 -9.60 7.93
CA THR A 119 12.74 -8.62 8.81
C THR A 119 11.23 -8.74 8.68
N THR A 120 10.53 -8.76 9.82
CA THR A 120 9.06 -8.75 9.89
C THR A 120 8.57 -7.37 10.30
N LYS A 121 7.61 -6.80 9.56
CA LYS A 121 7.02 -5.49 9.82
C LYS A 121 5.50 -5.57 9.86
N LEU A 122 4.89 -4.98 10.90
CA LEU A 122 3.46 -4.67 10.94
C LEU A 122 3.28 -3.31 10.28
N LEU A 123 2.82 -3.27 9.04
CA LEU A 123 2.64 -2.02 8.31
C LEU A 123 1.39 -1.30 8.75
N PHE A 124 0.25 -1.96 8.62
CA PHE A 124 -1.05 -1.43 8.98
C PHE A 124 -1.72 -2.36 9.98
N ALA A 125 -2.42 -1.76 10.94
CA ALA A 125 -3.27 -2.40 11.91
C ALA A 125 -4.23 -1.35 12.46
N ASN A 126 -5.35 -1.17 11.76
CA ASN A 126 -6.29 -0.10 12.06
C ASN A 126 -7.75 -0.58 11.98
N ILE A 127 -8.61 0.21 12.62
CA ILE A 127 -10.06 0.06 12.66
C ILE A 127 -10.65 1.34 12.07
N SER A 128 -11.70 1.22 11.25
CA SER A 128 -12.43 2.38 10.71
C SER A 128 -13.94 2.21 10.79
N LEU A 129 -14.63 3.31 11.07
CA LEU A 129 -16.09 3.40 11.16
C LEU A 129 -16.54 4.85 10.96
N GLY A 130 -17.52 5.09 10.09
CA GLY A 130 -18.16 6.41 9.99
C GLY A 130 -17.22 7.60 9.74
N GLY A 131 -16.14 7.40 8.98
CA GLY A 131 -15.12 8.42 8.71
C GLY A 131 -13.95 8.43 9.71
N PHE A 132 -14.09 7.78 10.87
CA PHE A 132 -12.99 7.61 11.81
C PHE A 132 -12.03 6.50 11.37
N LEU A 133 -10.75 6.69 11.67
CA LEU A 133 -9.70 5.67 11.62
C LEU A 133 -8.89 5.73 12.92
N ILE A 134 -8.64 4.58 13.54
CA ILE A 134 -7.77 4.46 14.70
C ILE A 134 -6.79 3.30 14.53
N GLY A 135 -5.53 3.52 14.87
CA GLY A 135 -4.47 2.51 14.84
C GLY A 135 -3.36 2.86 13.85
N LYS A 136 -2.57 1.85 13.45
CA LYS A 136 -1.40 2.06 12.59
C LYS A 136 -1.79 2.12 11.12
N ALA A 137 -1.45 3.24 10.48
CA ALA A 137 -1.63 3.50 9.05
C ALA A 137 -0.58 4.52 8.58
N ASP A 138 -0.53 4.82 7.28
CA ASP A 138 0.27 5.95 6.80
C ASP A 138 -0.30 7.28 7.30
N SER A 139 0.57 8.24 7.62
CA SER A 139 0.17 9.59 8.02
C SER A 139 -0.82 10.18 7.01
N GLN A 140 -1.79 10.95 7.49
CA GLN A 140 -2.68 11.70 6.62
C GLN A 140 -1.92 12.76 5.82
N TYR A 141 -0.74 13.17 6.27
CA TYR A 141 0.12 14.08 5.52
C TYR A 141 0.56 13.52 4.16
N ASN A 142 0.59 12.19 4.01
CA ASN A 142 0.89 11.51 2.75
C ASN A 142 -0.36 10.87 2.14
N SER A 143 -1.10 10.08 2.92
CA SER A 143 -2.22 9.28 2.40
C SER A 143 -3.43 10.14 1.96
N TYR A 144 -3.75 11.23 2.67
CA TYR A 144 -4.88 12.09 2.30
C TYR A 144 -4.60 12.89 1.03
N ILE A 145 -3.44 13.57 0.96
CA ILE A 145 -3.08 14.41 -0.19
C ILE A 145 -2.74 13.57 -1.43
N GLY A 146 -2.17 12.38 -1.23
CA GLY A 146 -1.64 11.50 -2.26
C GLY A 146 -0.11 11.53 -2.27
N TYR A 147 0.49 10.34 -2.16
CA TYR A 147 1.94 10.10 -2.24
C TYR A 147 2.57 10.70 -3.49
N ALA A 148 3.85 11.05 -3.42
CA ALA A 148 4.60 11.72 -4.49
C ALA A 148 4.23 11.26 -5.92
N GLY A 149 4.82 10.18 -6.46
CA GLY A 149 4.69 9.83 -7.89
C GLY A 149 4.60 8.34 -8.16
N ASN A 150 4.22 7.98 -9.38
CA ASN A 150 4.00 6.58 -9.76
C ASN A 150 5.30 5.85 -10.15
N VAL A 151 6.38 6.12 -9.40
CA VAL A 151 7.70 5.50 -9.55
C VAL A 151 8.07 4.66 -8.32
N ILE A 152 9.14 3.87 -8.37
CA ILE A 152 9.59 3.00 -7.27
C ILE A 152 10.36 3.83 -6.25
N ASN A 153 11.27 4.69 -6.72
CA ASN A 153 12.04 5.62 -5.91
C ASN A 153 11.40 7.01 -5.98
N ASP A 154 10.17 7.14 -5.46
CA ASP A 154 9.35 8.36 -5.56
C ASP A 154 9.55 9.33 -4.39
N ASP A 155 10.24 8.89 -3.35
CA ASP A 155 10.43 9.54 -2.05
C ASP A 155 11.92 9.86 -1.75
N VAL A 156 12.79 9.88 -2.77
CA VAL A 156 14.21 10.29 -2.61
C VAL A 156 14.28 11.69 -1.98
N VAL A 157 13.47 12.62 -2.52
CA VAL A 157 13.03 13.79 -1.79
C VAL A 157 11.82 13.36 -0.99
N ASN A 158 12.00 13.15 0.31
CA ASN A 158 10.97 12.60 1.18
C ASN A 158 9.71 13.47 1.14
N ASP A 159 8.52 12.89 1.09
CA ASP A 159 7.28 13.67 1.11
C ASP A 159 6.62 13.73 2.49
N GLY A 160 7.14 13.02 3.49
CA GLY A 160 6.69 13.12 4.88
C GLY A 160 6.72 11.79 5.63
N PRO A 161 6.08 11.69 6.81
CA PRO A 161 6.11 10.47 7.60
C PRO A 161 5.18 9.39 7.05
N TYR A 162 5.63 8.15 7.14
CA TYR A 162 4.85 6.95 6.84
C TYR A 162 4.60 6.16 8.12
N GLU A 163 3.60 5.27 8.08
CA GLU A 163 3.46 4.18 9.06
C GLU A 163 3.51 4.58 10.55
N LEU A 164 2.47 5.24 11.06
CA LEU A 164 2.36 5.66 12.47
C LEU A 164 0.99 5.35 13.07
N ASN A 165 0.88 5.34 14.40
CA ASN A 165 -0.43 5.28 15.05
C ASN A 165 -1.14 6.62 14.94
N GLN A 166 -2.42 6.60 14.64
CA GLN A 166 -3.21 7.82 14.48
C GLN A 166 -4.65 7.63 14.95
N LEU A 167 -5.28 8.74 15.33
CA LEU A 167 -6.73 8.90 15.40
C LEU A 167 -7.11 9.98 14.39
N THR A 168 -7.88 9.58 13.39
CA THR A 168 -8.22 10.42 12.25
C THR A 168 -9.72 10.50 12.07
N TYR A 169 -10.20 11.67 11.64
CA TYR A 169 -11.53 11.81 11.06
C TYR A 169 -11.42 12.34 9.64
N ASN A 170 -11.98 11.58 8.70
CA ASN A 170 -12.13 11.95 7.30
C ASN A 170 -13.57 12.37 7.02
N TYR A 171 -13.73 13.55 6.43
CA TYR A 171 -15.00 14.09 5.99
C TYR A 171 -15.06 14.11 4.46
N ASP A 172 -16.17 13.60 3.91
CA ASP A 172 -16.52 13.71 2.49
C ASP A 172 -17.93 14.30 2.40
N ALA A 173 -18.03 15.47 1.77
CA ALA A 173 -19.31 16.17 1.60
C ALA A 173 -20.17 15.58 0.46
N GLY A 174 -19.64 14.63 -0.33
CA GLY A 174 -20.32 14.03 -1.49
C GLY A 174 -20.40 14.95 -2.71
N ASN A 175 -19.88 16.17 -2.64
CA ASN A 175 -19.88 17.16 -3.72
C ASN A 175 -18.47 17.48 -4.25
N GLY A 176 -17.50 16.61 -3.95
CA GLY A 176 -16.09 16.76 -4.31
C GLY A 176 -15.24 17.45 -3.25
N PHE A 177 -15.82 18.12 -2.25
CA PHE A 177 -15.09 18.63 -1.09
C PHE A 177 -14.81 17.53 -0.08
N THR A 178 -13.57 17.45 0.39
CA THR A 178 -13.15 16.57 1.48
C THR A 178 -12.30 17.33 2.49
N ALA A 179 -12.24 16.82 3.72
CA ALA A 179 -11.35 17.33 4.75
C ALA A 179 -10.85 16.20 5.64
N VAL A 180 -9.70 16.41 6.29
CA VAL A 180 -9.13 15.47 7.25
C VAL A 180 -8.57 16.22 8.45
N ILE A 181 -8.72 15.62 9.62
CA ILE A 181 -7.97 15.97 10.83
C ILE A 181 -7.45 14.69 11.48
N SER A 182 -6.21 14.70 11.91
CA SER A 182 -5.52 13.56 12.49
C SER A 182 -4.68 14.00 13.67
N VAL A 183 -4.72 13.19 14.73
CA VAL A 183 -3.76 13.24 15.83
C VAL A 183 -2.85 12.02 15.65
N GLU A 184 -1.56 12.26 15.51
CA GLU A 184 -0.58 11.28 15.07
C GLU A 184 0.49 11.06 16.14
N ASP A 185 0.93 9.81 16.29
CA ASP A 185 1.97 9.42 17.24
C ASP A 185 3.31 10.07 16.86
N SER A 186 3.91 10.79 17.82
CA SER A 186 5.18 11.49 17.68
C SER A 186 6.40 10.57 17.79
N ASN A 187 6.22 9.26 18.07
CA ASN A 187 7.27 8.26 18.24
C ASN A 187 8.24 8.57 19.39
N SER A 188 7.72 8.86 20.58
CA SER A 188 8.47 9.35 21.76
C SER A 188 8.87 8.28 22.79
N GLY A 189 9.08 7.04 22.34
CA GLY A 189 9.47 5.91 23.20
C GLY A 189 10.84 6.04 23.88
N ALA A 190 11.22 5.05 24.68
CA ALA A 190 12.53 5.05 25.35
C ALA A 190 13.69 5.09 24.32
N GLY A 191 14.55 6.11 24.44
CA GLY A 191 15.67 6.34 23.51
C GLY A 191 15.26 6.89 22.14
N ALA A 192 14.03 7.38 22.01
CA ALA A 192 13.56 8.03 20.79
C ALA A 192 14.27 9.36 20.55
N THR A 193 14.43 9.69 19.27
CA THR A 193 14.93 10.99 18.83
C THR A 193 14.01 11.57 17.76
N GLY A 194 13.84 12.89 17.77
CA GLY A 194 13.13 13.65 16.73
C GLY A 194 13.86 13.62 15.39
N ALA A 195 13.22 14.17 14.35
CA ALA A 195 13.78 14.19 13.00
C ALA A 195 15.10 14.98 12.89
N ASN A 196 15.28 16.00 13.73
CA ASN A 196 16.52 16.77 13.90
C ASN A 196 17.57 16.09 14.79
N GLY A 197 17.28 14.92 15.35
CA GLY A 197 18.15 14.18 16.26
C GLY A 197 18.07 14.63 17.72
N GLU A 198 17.18 15.55 18.07
CA GLU A 198 16.92 15.91 19.47
C GLU A 198 16.29 14.75 20.23
N ASP A 199 16.61 14.65 21.51
CA ASP A 199 16.04 13.65 22.39
C ASP A 199 14.53 13.89 22.58
N SER A 200 13.72 12.88 22.25
CA SER A 200 12.26 12.97 22.26
C SER A 200 11.63 11.97 23.22
N HIS A 201 12.42 11.33 24.08
CA HIS A 201 11.91 10.38 25.06
C HIS A 201 10.87 11.05 25.97
N ASN A 202 9.79 10.31 26.28
CA ASN A 202 8.70 10.78 27.16
C ASN A 202 8.00 12.07 26.68
N HIS A 203 8.14 12.45 25.42
CA HIS A 203 7.36 13.53 24.85
C HIS A 203 5.88 13.18 24.83
N TYR A 204 5.05 14.08 25.37
CA TYR A 204 3.64 13.80 25.69
C TYR A 204 2.66 14.35 24.66
N ALA A 205 3.08 15.34 23.87
CA ALA A 205 2.22 15.93 22.86
C ALA A 205 2.23 15.03 21.60
N PRO A 206 1.06 14.76 21.01
CA PRO A 206 0.99 14.14 19.70
C PRO A 206 1.26 15.18 18.62
N ASP A 207 1.57 14.68 17.42
CA ASP A 207 1.59 15.50 16.22
C ASP A 207 0.17 15.73 15.71
N VAL A 208 -0.04 16.80 14.95
CA VAL A 208 -1.35 17.13 14.38
C VAL A 208 -1.23 17.30 12.88
N VAL A 209 -2.14 16.67 12.14
CA VAL A 209 -2.29 16.84 10.70
C VAL A 209 -3.69 17.32 10.39
N ALA A 210 -3.81 18.31 9.50
CA ALA A 210 -5.10 18.75 8.98
C ALA A 210 -4.99 19.05 7.48
N GLY A 211 -6.03 18.75 6.73
CA GLY A 211 -6.05 18.97 5.29
C GLY A 211 -7.45 19.18 4.74
N ALA A 212 -7.50 19.77 3.55
CA ALA A 212 -8.73 19.98 2.80
C ALA A 212 -8.47 19.79 1.30
N GLY A 213 -9.52 19.43 0.58
CA GLY A 213 -9.43 19.02 -0.80
C GLY A 213 -10.70 19.31 -1.56
N TYR A 214 -10.55 19.51 -2.86
CA TYR A 214 -11.66 19.66 -3.78
C TYR A 214 -11.36 18.97 -5.10
N LYS A 215 -12.31 18.17 -5.59
CA LYS A 215 -12.25 17.53 -6.90
C LYS A 215 -13.35 18.06 -7.81
N ALA A 216 -12.96 18.60 -8.97
CA ALA A 216 -13.86 19.07 -10.02
C ALA A 216 -13.50 18.40 -11.35
N GLY A 217 -14.33 17.43 -11.76
CA GLY A 217 -14.11 16.66 -12.98
C GLY A 217 -12.74 15.97 -12.98
N ASN A 218 -11.90 16.34 -13.95
CA ASN A 218 -10.57 15.76 -14.15
C ASN A 218 -9.47 16.42 -13.31
N PHE A 219 -9.81 17.44 -12.50
CA PHE A 219 -8.86 18.15 -11.66
C PHE A 219 -9.14 17.89 -10.18
N GLY A 220 -8.09 17.64 -9.42
CA GLY A 220 -8.11 17.59 -7.97
C GLY A 220 -7.10 18.57 -7.40
N PHE A 221 -7.49 19.29 -6.35
CA PHE A 221 -6.58 20.07 -5.52
C PHE A 221 -6.70 19.62 -4.08
N LYS A 222 -5.57 19.47 -3.39
CA LYS A 222 -5.53 19.15 -1.96
C LYS A 222 -4.41 19.94 -1.30
N ILE A 223 -4.63 20.32 -0.05
CA ILE A 223 -3.63 20.93 0.82
C ILE A 223 -3.66 20.21 2.18
N VAL A 224 -2.49 19.99 2.76
CA VAL A 224 -2.33 19.35 4.05
C VAL A 224 -1.19 20.01 4.81
N GLY A 225 -1.35 20.20 6.12
CA GLY A 225 -0.31 20.67 7.03
C GLY A 225 -0.11 19.66 8.14
N GLY A 226 1.14 19.50 8.56
CA GLY A 226 1.54 18.69 9.71
C GLY A 226 2.36 19.53 10.69
N TYR A 227 2.15 19.32 11.98
CA TYR A 227 2.92 19.94 13.06
C TYR A 227 3.62 18.87 13.88
N ASP A 228 4.95 18.93 13.90
CA ASP A 228 5.83 18.08 14.68
C ASP A 228 5.99 18.70 16.07
N SER A 229 5.38 18.03 17.04
CA SER A 229 5.34 18.51 18.41
C SER A 229 6.68 18.37 19.15
N ILE A 230 7.60 17.53 18.67
CA ILE A 230 8.94 17.35 19.26
C ILE A 230 9.84 18.53 18.90
N VAL A 231 9.83 18.91 17.62
CA VAL A 231 10.70 19.98 17.08
C VAL A 231 10.04 21.36 17.19
N GLU A 232 8.74 21.40 17.52
CA GLU A 232 7.91 22.61 17.56
C GLU A 232 7.83 23.36 16.21
N GLU A 233 7.88 22.60 15.12
CA GLU A 233 7.84 23.10 13.74
C GLU A 233 6.81 22.34 12.91
N GLY A 234 6.44 22.90 11.76
CA GLY A 234 5.49 22.27 10.85
C GLY A 234 5.90 22.36 9.40
N ALA A 235 5.11 21.73 8.55
CA ALA A 235 5.23 21.85 7.12
C ALA A 235 3.85 21.76 6.45
N ILE A 236 3.73 22.38 5.28
CA ILE A 236 2.51 22.37 4.47
C ILE A 236 2.87 21.80 3.10
N LYS A 237 2.02 20.91 2.57
CA LYS A 237 2.03 20.48 1.17
C LYS A 237 0.73 20.85 0.47
N ALA A 238 0.84 21.26 -0.78
CA ALA A 238 -0.29 21.38 -1.69
C ALA A 238 -0.02 20.57 -2.96
N ARG A 239 -1.07 19.96 -3.52
CA ARG A 239 -1.00 19.08 -4.68
C ARG A 239 -2.15 19.35 -5.64
N VAL A 240 -1.82 19.40 -6.91
CA VAL A 240 -2.77 19.37 -8.02
C VAL A 240 -2.59 18.06 -8.79
N ASP A 241 -3.68 17.36 -9.03
CA ASP A 241 -3.74 16.21 -9.95
C ASP A 241 -4.64 16.56 -11.13
N ALA A 242 -4.24 16.18 -12.33
CA ALA A 242 -4.99 16.43 -13.56
C ALA A 242 -5.00 15.19 -14.47
N ASP A 243 -6.18 14.86 -15.01
CA ASP A 243 -6.38 13.82 -16.02
C ASP A 243 -6.70 14.45 -17.38
N PHE A 244 -5.74 14.37 -18.32
CA PHE A 244 -5.88 14.94 -19.67
C PHE A 244 -6.41 13.90 -20.67
N GLY A 245 -6.85 12.73 -20.20
CA GLY A 245 -7.31 11.61 -21.02
C GLY A 245 -6.18 10.79 -21.61
N VAL A 246 -5.23 11.42 -22.31
CA VAL A 246 -4.05 10.75 -22.90
C VAL A 246 -2.90 10.53 -21.92
N PHE A 247 -2.84 11.34 -20.85
CA PHE A 247 -1.90 11.18 -19.75
C PHE A 247 -2.50 11.81 -18.48
N LYS A 248 -1.95 11.42 -17.33
CA LYS A 248 -2.20 12.04 -16.04
C LYS A 248 -0.96 12.77 -15.58
N ALA A 249 -1.11 13.89 -14.90
CA ALA A 249 0.01 14.60 -14.30
C ALA A 249 -0.33 15.09 -12.90
N PHE A 250 0.70 15.30 -12.10
CA PHE A 250 0.58 15.95 -10.81
C PHE A 250 1.70 16.99 -10.63
N LEU A 251 1.41 17.97 -9.80
CA LEU A 251 2.39 18.92 -9.27
C LEU A 251 2.11 19.05 -7.77
N MET A 252 3.15 18.88 -6.96
CA MET A 252 3.10 19.00 -5.51
C MET A 252 4.20 19.96 -5.06
N GLY A 253 3.88 20.85 -4.14
CA GLY A 253 4.84 21.76 -3.51
C GLY A 253 4.71 21.69 -2.00
N GLY A 254 5.85 21.77 -1.32
CA GLY A 254 5.98 21.75 0.13
C GLY A 254 6.69 23.00 0.63
N TRP A 255 6.28 23.48 1.79
CA TRP A 255 6.93 24.57 2.54
C TRP A 255 7.14 24.14 3.98
N ASN A 256 8.35 24.36 4.49
CA ASN A 256 8.76 24.10 5.86
C ASN A 256 8.71 25.41 6.66
N THR A 257 8.18 25.39 7.89
CA THR A 257 8.07 26.62 8.71
C THR A 257 9.42 27.17 9.13
N ASP A 258 10.42 26.30 9.27
CA ASP A 258 11.82 26.64 9.56
C ASP A 258 12.74 25.74 8.72
N GLY A 259 13.24 26.26 7.59
CA GLY A 259 14.09 25.51 6.67
C GLY A 259 15.44 25.07 7.24
N ASP A 260 15.89 25.69 8.34
CA ASP A 260 17.11 25.30 9.03
C ASP A 260 16.90 24.10 9.97
N LYS A 261 15.64 23.75 10.28
CA LYS A 261 15.27 22.62 11.13
C LYS A 261 14.60 21.50 10.36
N LEU A 262 15.14 20.29 10.52
CA LEU A 262 14.45 19.07 10.12
C LEU A 262 13.32 18.77 11.10
N ASN A 263 12.09 18.76 10.60
CA ASN A 263 10.96 18.20 11.32
C ASN A 263 10.39 16.99 10.56
N LYS A 264 9.55 16.21 11.22
CA LYS A 264 8.95 14.98 10.70
C LYS A 264 8.22 15.16 9.36
N TYR A 265 7.67 16.34 9.09
CA TYR A 265 6.86 16.65 7.91
C TYR A 265 7.65 17.32 6.76
N ALA A 266 8.92 17.70 7.01
CA ALA A 266 9.90 18.20 6.04
C ALA A 266 11.28 17.55 6.29
N ASN A 267 11.31 16.22 6.35
CA ASN A 267 12.46 15.43 6.79
C ASN A 267 13.40 15.02 5.62
N ALA A 268 14.43 14.26 5.97
CA ALA A 268 15.39 13.67 5.02
C ALA A 268 15.12 12.18 4.80
N ASN A 269 15.40 11.67 3.59
CA ASN A 269 15.38 10.22 3.29
C ASN A 269 16.72 9.71 2.73
N GLY A 270 17.72 10.60 2.60
CA GLY A 270 19.06 10.21 2.16
C GLY A 270 19.78 9.33 3.17
N ALA A 271 20.74 8.55 2.70
CA ALA A 271 21.64 7.73 3.50
C ALA A 271 23.10 8.12 3.26
N GLY A 272 24.02 7.52 4.05
CA GLY A 272 25.45 7.83 3.97
C GLY A 272 25.73 9.32 4.18
N ALA A 273 26.45 9.95 3.24
CA ALA A 273 26.77 11.38 3.30
C ALA A 273 25.55 12.29 3.08
N ALA A 274 24.47 11.77 2.48
CA ALA A 274 23.22 12.50 2.31
C ALA A 274 22.26 12.36 3.51
N LYS A 275 22.67 11.62 4.55
CA LYS A 275 21.85 11.44 5.76
C LYS A 275 21.63 12.79 6.44
N GLY A 276 20.36 13.18 6.57
CA GLY A 276 19.98 14.44 7.22
C GLY A 276 19.90 15.65 6.30
N ILE A 277 20.06 15.49 4.98
CA ILE A 277 19.76 16.58 4.03
C ILE A 277 18.27 16.52 3.70
N GLY A 278 17.50 17.45 4.26
CA GLY A 278 16.04 17.55 4.10
C GLY A 278 15.62 18.49 2.98
N TRP A 279 14.47 19.13 3.14
CA TRP A 279 13.95 20.05 2.14
C TRP A 279 14.71 21.39 2.14
N GLY A 280 15.09 21.90 3.31
CA GLY A 280 15.30 23.33 3.50
C GLY A 280 13.95 24.03 3.62
N ASP A 281 13.82 25.24 3.07
CA ASP A 281 12.57 26.01 3.14
C ASP A 281 11.42 25.42 2.30
N TRP A 282 11.73 24.76 1.19
CA TRP A 282 10.72 24.27 0.25
C TRP A 282 11.18 23.03 -0.53
N ALA A 283 10.19 22.32 -1.06
CA ALA A 283 10.39 21.20 -1.98
C ALA A 283 9.29 21.19 -3.05
N VAL A 284 9.60 20.65 -4.23
CA VAL A 284 8.66 20.49 -5.33
C VAL A 284 8.80 19.12 -5.95
N TRP A 285 7.68 18.51 -6.32
CA TRP A 285 7.60 17.24 -7.05
C TRP A 285 6.65 17.41 -8.21
N GLY A 286 7.02 16.90 -9.36
CA GLY A 286 6.16 16.86 -10.53
C GLY A 286 6.32 15.55 -11.26
N GLY A 287 5.26 15.05 -11.87
CA GLY A 287 5.35 13.81 -12.63
C GLY A 287 4.16 13.57 -13.51
N PHE A 288 4.31 12.59 -14.38
CA PHE A 288 3.27 12.18 -15.31
C PHE A 288 3.22 10.68 -15.48
N THR A 289 2.04 10.21 -15.90
CA THR A 289 1.75 8.83 -16.22
C THR A 289 1.08 8.78 -17.58
N VAL A 290 1.69 8.03 -18.51
CA VAL A 290 1.16 7.79 -19.86
C VAL A 290 0.71 6.34 -19.97
N PRO A 291 -0.60 6.05 -20.04
CA PRO A 291 -1.09 4.72 -20.40
C PRO A 291 -0.86 4.49 -21.90
N ILE A 292 0.12 3.65 -22.25
CA ILE A 292 0.45 3.35 -23.65
C ILE A 292 -0.58 2.38 -24.24
N ASN A 293 -0.95 1.35 -23.47
CA ASN A 293 -2.05 0.42 -23.76
C ASN A 293 -2.50 -0.29 -22.47
N GLU A 294 -3.41 -1.25 -22.58
CA GLU A 294 -3.97 -2.01 -21.43
C GLU A 294 -2.93 -2.73 -20.56
N LYS A 295 -1.75 -3.03 -21.12
CA LYS A 295 -0.68 -3.77 -20.43
C LYS A 295 0.54 -2.91 -20.13
N LEU A 296 0.67 -1.71 -20.69
CA LEU A 296 1.89 -0.93 -20.67
C LEU A 296 1.63 0.52 -20.27
N GLN A 297 2.39 1.00 -19.30
CA GLN A 297 2.33 2.37 -18.80
C GLN A 297 3.74 2.89 -18.59
N ALA A 298 4.00 4.14 -18.98
CA ALA A 298 5.24 4.84 -18.69
C ALA A 298 5.00 5.91 -17.63
N ASN A 299 5.96 6.08 -16.72
CA ASN A 299 5.91 7.10 -15.67
C ASN A 299 7.23 7.85 -15.60
N ALA A 300 7.15 9.12 -15.26
CA ALA A 300 8.32 9.91 -14.88
C ALA A 300 7.96 10.85 -13.73
N GLN A 301 8.96 11.13 -12.90
CA GLN A 301 8.89 12.06 -11.78
C GLN A 301 10.19 12.86 -11.71
N VAL A 302 10.08 14.14 -11.37
CA VAL A 302 11.18 14.98 -10.95
C VAL A 302 10.86 15.60 -9.60
N ALA A 303 11.87 15.80 -8.78
CA ALA A 303 11.76 16.53 -7.52
C ALA A 303 12.98 17.43 -7.30
N TYR A 304 12.76 18.56 -6.64
CA TYR A 304 13.82 19.49 -6.28
C TYR A 304 13.55 20.17 -4.93
N THR A 305 14.61 20.48 -4.19
CA THR A 305 14.50 21.11 -2.86
C THR A 305 15.39 22.34 -2.72
N ASP A 306 15.09 23.18 -1.74
CA ASP A 306 15.91 24.32 -1.34
C ASP A 306 17.32 23.90 -0.89
N SER A 307 17.43 22.75 -0.22
CA SER A 307 18.69 22.08 0.12
C SER A 307 19.46 21.52 -1.09
N LYS A 308 18.99 21.84 -2.30
CA LYS A 308 19.58 21.50 -3.60
C LYS A 308 19.72 19.99 -3.85
N ILE A 309 18.70 19.24 -3.45
CA ILE A 309 18.53 17.85 -3.86
C ILE A 309 17.73 17.85 -5.15
N PHE A 310 18.29 17.32 -6.24
CA PHE A 310 17.56 17.05 -7.48
C PHE A 310 17.39 15.55 -7.65
N ALA A 311 16.17 15.09 -7.90
CA ALA A 311 15.88 13.70 -8.22
C ALA A 311 15.06 13.60 -9.51
N ALA A 312 15.42 12.69 -10.40
CA ALA A 312 14.69 12.39 -11.62
C ALA A 312 14.59 10.88 -11.81
N THR A 313 13.37 10.37 -11.93
CA THR A 313 13.11 8.92 -12.02
C THR A 313 12.14 8.64 -13.15
N ALA A 314 12.38 7.58 -13.91
CA ALA A 314 11.48 7.11 -14.95
C ALA A 314 11.37 5.58 -14.94
N ASN A 315 10.16 5.07 -15.17
CA ASN A 315 9.90 3.64 -15.24
C ASN A 315 8.85 3.27 -16.30
N VAL A 316 8.80 1.98 -16.58
CA VAL A 316 7.74 1.38 -17.39
C VAL A 316 7.10 0.26 -16.58
N LYS A 317 5.78 0.32 -16.37
CA LYS A 317 5.01 -0.75 -15.75
C LYS A 317 4.41 -1.63 -16.85
N TRP A 318 4.84 -2.88 -16.90
CA TRP A 318 4.35 -3.87 -17.86
C TRP A 318 3.60 -5.00 -17.14
N ASN A 319 2.35 -5.24 -17.54
CA ASN A 319 1.51 -6.31 -17.02
C ASN A 319 1.27 -7.37 -18.12
N PRO A 320 2.22 -8.31 -18.35
CA PRO A 320 2.09 -9.29 -19.43
C PRO A 320 0.83 -10.16 -19.30
N VAL A 321 0.48 -10.51 -18.05
CA VAL A 321 -0.72 -11.25 -17.66
C VAL A 321 -1.34 -10.63 -16.41
N LYS A 322 -2.60 -10.98 -16.12
CA LYS A 322 -3.31 -10.50 -14.94
C LYS A 322 -2.50 -10.77 -13.66
N ASN A 323 -2.42 -9.76 -12.81
CA ASN A 323 -1.76 -9.76 -11.50
C ASN A 323 -0.23 -9.97 -11.52
N LEU A 324 0.44 -10.01 -12.69
CA LEU A 324 1.90 -9.99 -12.78
C LEU A 324 2.35 -8.65 -13.35
N GLN A 325 3.13 -7.90 -12.59
CA GLN A 325 3.73 -6.64 -12.99
C GLN A 325 5.26 -6.75 -13.02
N ILE A 326 5.85 -6.24 -14.09
CA ILE A 326 7.30 -6.09 -14.27
C ILE A 326 7.58 -4.60 -14.44
N THR A 327 8.52 -4.06 -13.65
CA THR A 327 8.84 -2.64 -13.63
C THR A 327 10.36 -2.44 -13.65
N PRO A 328 10.97 -2.19 -14.82
CA PRO A 328 12.27 -1.54 -14.90
C PRO A 328 12.15 -0.06 -14.56
N GLU A 329 13.10 0.45 -13.78
CA GLU A 329 13.20 1.86 -13.39
C GLU A 329 14.66 2.31 -13.40
N VAL A 330 14.87 3.57 -13.78
CA VAL A 330 16.14 4.28 -13.64
C VAL A 330 15.90 5.57 -12.87
N SER A 331 16.83 5.89 -11.97
CA SER A 331 16.83 7.09 -11.15
C SER A 331 18.17 7.80 -11.26
N TYR A 332 18.14 9.13 -11.25
CA TYR A 332 19.29 9.99 -11.05
C TYR A 332 19.01 10.92 -9.89
N THR A 333 19.95 11.00 -8.95
CA THR A 333 19.88 11.91 -7.81
C THR A 333 21.17 12.73 -7.73
N ASN A 334 21.05 14.03 -7.50
CA ASN A 334 22.16 14.94 -7.26
C ASN A 334 21.93 15.68 -5.94
N TRP A 335 22.96 15.70 -5.09
CA TRP A 335 23.02 16.49 -3.87
C TRP A 335 24.11 17.54 -4.02
N ASP A 336 23.75 18.72 -4.55
CA ASP A 336 24.71 19.80 -4.83
C ASP A 336 25.39 20.31 -3.54
N SER A 337 24.66 20.32 -2.42
CA SER A 337 25.17 20.75 -1.11
C SER A 337 26.39 19.97 -0.61
N ILE A 338 26.59 18.73 -1.10
CA ILE A 338 27.74 17.88 -0.79
C ILE A 338 28.57 17.52 -2.04
N ASN A 339 28.24 18.10 -3.20
CA ASN A 339 28.88 17.83 -4.49
C ASN A 339 28.95 16.34 -4.83
N GLN A 340 27.81 15.64 -4.72
CA GLN A 340 27.68 14.21 -5.02
C GLN A 340 26.47 13.93 -5.91
N ASP A 341 26.54 12.85 -6.68
CA ASP A 341 25.41 12.34 -7.44
C ASP A 341 25.38 10.80 -7.46
N GLN A 342 24.27 10.25 -7.95
CA GLN A 342 24.06 8.81 -8.03
C GLN A 342 23.07 8.46 -9.14
N TRP A 343 23.49 7.56 -10.03
CA TRP A 343 22.57 6.80 -10.86
C TRP A 343 22.17 5.52 -10.14
N ALA A 344 20.92 5.10 -10.27
CA ALA A 344 20.46 3.82 -9.74
C ALA A 344 19.44 3.17 -10.69
N GLY A 345 19.33 1.85 -10.59
CA GLY A 345 18.40 1.06 -11.38
C GLY A 345 17.68 0.03 -10.53
N VAL A 346 16.41 -0.22 -10.84
CA VAL A 346 15.61 -1.29 -10.21
C VAL A 346 14.92 -2.08 -11.31
N LEU A 347 14.99 -3.41 -11.23
CA LEU A 347 14.11 -4.29 -11.99
C LEU A 347 13.24 -5.09 -11.02
N ARG A 348 11.96 -4.74 -10.96
CA ARG A 348 10.99 -5.31 -10.03
C ARG A 348 10.03 -6.27 -10.73
N PHE A 349 9.81 -7.42 -10.12
CA PHE A 349 8.74 -8.37 -10.45
C PHE A 349 7.79 -8.45 -9.27
N GLN A 350 6.49 -8.31 -9.51
CA GLN A 350 5.47 -8.41 -8.49
C GLN A 350 4.28 -9.23 -8.98
N ARG A 351 3.93 -10.28 -8.22
CA ARG A 351 2.70 -11.03 -8.41
C ARG A 351 1.75 -10.75 -7.25
N SER A 352 0.58 -10.21 -7.57
CA SER A 352 -0.47 -9.95 -6.59
C SER A 352 -1.50 -11.09 -6.58
N PHE A 353 -2.22 -11.26 -5.49
CA PHE A 353 -3.29 -12.25 -5.36
C PHE A 353 -4.44 -11.73 -4.52
#